data_AF-A0A6B0GFT6-F1
#
_entry.id   AF-A0A6B0GFT6-F1
#
_cell.length_a   1.000
_cell.length_b   1.000
_cell.length_c   1.000
_cell.angle_alpha   90.00
_cell.angle_beta   90.00
_cell.angle_gamma   90.00
#
_symmetry.space_group_name_H-M   'P 1'
#
loop_
_entity.id
_entity.type
_entity.pdbx_description
1 polymer ?
#
loop_
_entity_poly.entity_id
_entity_poly.type
_entity_poly.pdbx_seq_one_letter_code
_entity_poly.pdbx_strand_id
1 'polypeptide(L)'
;MAGLSEFSSHDEVENVVVFIADSLRHDSLPTRIADRGVTARTISASTYTATSVPSMMTGVYPARHRVWNFEGVLDEPPELLAGPNAGMDLRNVWVDIDDPAQKPPNRVLRLKHECYYETADEPFTTIIHEKGAHAPYDFFNVPWTNSPEYFEHYADRREEIPEQYETGAETAADRFLDVVEDLEDRGLFENTLVVFTSDHGELLGEAERGGVYAHGSPICPELVEVPTVFMGAGLPEGEELDGVVSGVDLAPTLMGAQGRTPSEHVDGVDLWTETPDDDRIVRADFWANAGRVRYGGSSAWDRNGGVVYHHESAPERLLFALHRKWFKGAQAPANRPRSLAPVLGLLRTYGPQEVVYGDPDVERARNHLVAKFSFGGDDTDVEAVPKDQLRALGYVE
;
A
#
# COMPACT_ATOMS: atom_id res chain seq x y z
N MET A 1 -7.37 5.33 -27.02
CA MET A 1 -6.03 5.21 -26.43
C MET A 1 -5.89 3.79 -25.97
N ALA A 2 -4.65 3.36 -25.84
CA ALA A 2 -4.19 1.99 -25.79
C ALA A 2 -4.09 1.49 -24.34
N GLY A 3 -4.70 0.35 -23.99
CA GLY A 3 -4.42 -0.34 -22.72
C GLY A 3 -3.03 -0.98 -22.73
N LEU A 4 -2.57 -1.56 -21.61
CA LEU A 4 -1.24 -2.23 -21.54
C LEU A 4 -1.08 -3.31 -22.62
N SER A 5 -2.15 -4.03 -22.95
CA SER A 5 -2.15 -5.07 -24.01
C SER A 5 -1.79 -4.56 -25.40
N GLU A 6 -2.03 -3.28 -25.71
CA GLU A 6 -1.63 -2.70 -27.00
C GLU A 6 -0.11 -2.45 -27.08
N PHE A 7 0.56 -2.33 -25.93
CA PHE A 7 2.02 -2.30 -25.84
C PHE A 7 2.63 -3.70 -25.77
N SER A 8 1.85 -4.69 -25.37
CA SER A 8 2.26 -6.08 -25.22
C SER A 8 2.31 -6.82 -26.57
N SER A 9 3.20 -7.81 -26.69
CA SER A 9 3.14 -8.80 -27.77
C SER A 9 2.12 -9.92 -27.54
N HIS A 10 1.39 -9.87 -26.42
CA HIS A 10 0.45 -10.89 -25.95
C HIS A 10 -0.95 -10.29 -25.75
N ASP A 11 -1.98 -10.96 -26.24
CA ASP A 11 -3.37 -10.59 -25.96
C ASP A 11 -3.75 -10.95 -24.50
N GLU A 12 -3.22 -12.07 -24.01
CA GLU A 12 -3.39 -12.63 -22.66
C GLU A 12 -2.07 -13.26 -22.17
N VAL A 13 -1.89 -13.34 -20.85
CA VAL A 13 -0.73 -13.96 -20.19
C VAL A 13 -1.17 -15.16 -19.36
N GLU A 14 -0.29 -16.16 -19.22
CA GLU A 14 -0.58 -17.32 -18.36
C GLU A 14 -0.37 -16.99 -16.89
N ASN A 15 0.65 -16.19 -16.57
CA ASN A 15 1.11 -16.00 -15.20
C ASN A 15 1.05 -14.55 -14.75
N VAL A 16 0.88 -14.36 -13.45
CA VAL A 16 0.93 -13.05 -12.78
C VAL A 16 1.83 -13.14 -11.55
N VAL A 17 2.74 -12.18 -11.42
CA VAL A 17 3.52 -11.94 -10.20
C VAL A 17 3.38 -10.48 -9.79
N VAL A 18 2.92 -10.23 -8.57
CA VAL A 18 2.89 -8.87 -8.00
C VAL A 18 3.82 -8.83 -6.82
N PHE A 19 4.75 -7.88 -6.83
CA PHE A 19 5.65 -7.58 -5.73
C PHE A 19 5.21 -6.29 -5.04
N ILE A 20 4.78 -6.40 -3.79
CA ILE A 20 4.36 -5.29 -2.95
C ILE A 20 5.54 -4.97 -2.01
N ALA A 21 6.23 -3.87 -2.27
CA ALA A 21 7.21 -3.29 -1.35
C ALA A 21 6.45 -2.46 -0.31
N ASP A 22 6.34 -2.96 0.92
CA ASP A 22 5.57 -2.32 1.98
C ASP A 22 6.12 -0.93 2.33
N SER A 23 5.24 0.07 2.33
CA SER A 23 5.53 1.46 2.73
C SER A 23 6.49 2.22 1.80
N LEU A 24 6.61 1.82 0.53
CA LEU A 24 7.46 2.49 -0.45
C LEU A 24 6.75 3.70 -1.08
N ARG A 25 7.38 4.87 -0.95
CA ARG A 25 6.92 6.12 -1.54
C ARG A 25 7.21 6.17 -3.03
N HIS A 26 6.36 6.88 -3.77
CA HIS A 26 6.57 7.12 -5.20
C HIS A 26 7.92 7.82 -5.50
N ASP A 27 8.32 8.80 -4.68
CA ASP A 27 9.55 9.57 -4.87
C ASP A 27 10.83 8.86 -4.40
N SER A 28 10.70 7.64 -3.86
CA SER A 28 11.83 6.76 -3.48
C SER A 28 11.88 5.50 -4.35
N LEU A 29 11.20 5.47 -5.51
CA LEU A 29 11.30 4.38 -6.48
C LEU A 29 12.74 4.31 -7.04
N PRO A 30 13.45 3.19 -6.87
CA PRO A 30 14.78 3.05 -7.45
C PRO A 30 14.74 3.11 -8.99
N THR A 31 15.62 3.92 -9.59
CA THR A 31 15.64 4.15 -11.06
C THR A 31 15.79 2.86 -11.86
N ARG A 32 16.56 1.90 -11.33
CA ARG A 32 16.74 0.57 -11.94
C ARG A 32 15.46 -0.27 -12.02
N ILE A 33 14.42 0.07 -11.26
CA ILE A 33 13.09 -0.52 -11.39
C ILE A 33 12.25 0.30 -12.36
N ALA A 34 12.28 1.64 -12.23
CA ALA A 34 11.55 2.54 -13.11
C ALA A 34 11.88 2.33 -14.59
N ASP A 35 13.17 2.13 -14.91
CA ASP A 35 13.64 1.97 -16.29
C ASP A 35 13.29 0.62 -16.92
N ARG A 36 12.80 -0.37 -16.15
CA ARG A 36 12.59 -1.76 -16.59
C ARG A 36 11.20 -2.06 -17.12
N GLY A 37 10.28 -1.11 -17.11
CA GLY A 37 8.90 -1.36 -17.54
C GLY A 37 8.09 -0.10 -17.79
N VAL A 38 6.77 -0.28 -17.83
CA VAL A 38 5.80 0.81 -17.96
C VAL A 38 5.48 1.34 -16.56
N THR A 39 5.90 2.57 -16.28
CA THR A 39 5.66 3.21 -14.99
C THR A 39 4.26 3.82 -14.93
N ALA A 40 3.68 3.87 -13.74
CA ALA A 40 2.41 4.56 -13.50
C ALA A 40 2.43 5.29 -12.16
N ARG A 41 1.87 6.50 -12.13
CA ARG A 41 1.59 7.20 -10.88
C ARG A 41 0.32 6.64 -10.26
N THR A 42 0.49 5.98 -9.12
CA THR A 42 -0.58 5.25 -8.44
C THR A 42 -0.95 5.91 -7.12
N ILE A 43 -2.25 6.03 -6.88
CA ILE A 43 -2.82 6.41 -5.59
C ILE A 43 -3.28 5.14 -4.87
N SER A 44 -2.64 4.84 -3.75
CA SER A 44 -3.06 3.79 -2.84
C SER A 44 -4.48 4.03 -2.34
N ALA A 45 -5.26 2.95 -2.21
CA ALA A 45 -6.63 3.00 -1.71
C ALA A 45 -6.71 3.31 -0.20
N SER A 46 -5.61 3.14 0.54
CA SER A 46 -5.49 3.46 1.96
C SER A 46 -4.04 3.60 2.38
N THR A 47 -3.78 4.47 3.34
CA THR A 47 -2.46 4.72 3.94
C THR A 47 -2.01 3.62 4.93
N TYR A 48 -2.55 2.40 4.84
CA TYR A 48 -2.31 1.33 5.80
C TYR A 48 -2.55 -0.07 5.20
N THR A 49 -1.57 -0.96 5.36
CA THR A 49 -1.52 -2.30 4.75
C THR A 49 -2.80 -3.11 4.90
N ALA A 50 -3.33 -3.22 6.12
CA ALA A 50 -4.52 -4.04 6.40
C ALA A 50 -5.77 -3.59 5.64
N THR A 51 -5.76 -2.35 5.14
CA THR A 51 -6.87 -1.75 4.41
C THR A 51 -6.57 -1.64 2.91
N SER A 52 -5.32 -1.35 2.55
CA SER A 52 -4.88 -1.20 1.16
C SER A 52 -4.78 -2.53 0.42
N VAL A 53 -4.16 -3.56 1.04
CA VAL A 53 -3.98 -4.87 0.39
C VAL A 53 -5.33 -5.49 -0.02
N PRO A 54 -6.38 -5.52 0.83
CA PRO A 54 -7.69 -5.99 0.39
C PRO A 54 -8.27 -5.21 -0.79
N SER A 55 -8.06 -3.89 -0.84
CA SER A 55 -8.49 -3.08 -1.98
C SER A 55 -7.76 -3.48 -3.26
N MET A 56 -6.46 -3.73 -3.19
CA MET A 56 -5.65 -4.19 -4.33
C MET A 56 -6.09 -5.56 -4.84
N MET A 57 -6.47 -6.48 -3.94
CA MET A 57 -6.82 -7.86 -4.30
C MET A 57 -8.27 -8.02 -4.76
N THR A 58 -9.17 -7.11 -4.36
CA THR A 58 -10.60 -7.16 -4.70
C THR A 58 -11.01 -6.16 -5.77
N GLY A 59 -10.19 -5.13 -5.99
CA GLY A 59 -10.54 -3.99 -6.84
C GLY A 59 -11.63 -3.09 -6.27
N VAL A 60 -11.85 -3.16 -4.96
CA VAL A 60 -12.91 -2.43 -4.25
C VAL A 60 -12.29 -1.52 -3.21
N TYR A 61 -12.81 -0.30 -3.04
CA TYR A 61 -12.29 0.65 -2.05
C TYR A 61 -12.67 0.28 -0.60
N PRO A 62 -11.93 0.81 0.40
CA PRO A 62 -12.14 0.49 1.82
C PRO A 62 -13.56 0.71 2.34
N ALA A 63 -14.20 1.81 1.92
CA ALA A 63 -15.57 2.11 2.33
C ALA A 63 -16.59 1.03 1.90
N ARG A 64 -16.30 0.26 0.84
CA ARG A 64 -17.17 -0.80 0.33
C ARG A 64 -16.82 -2.18 0.91
N HIS A 65 -15.54 -2.55 0.99
CA HIS A 65 -15.15 -3.85 1.60
C HIS A 65 -15.11 -3.83 3.14
N ARG A 66 -15.08 -2.63 3.76
CA ARG A 66 -15.25 -2.39 5.20
C ARG A 66 -14.18 -3.01 6.13
N VAL A 67 -13.02 -3.34 5.58
CA VAL A 67 -11.84 -3.78 6.36
C VAL A 67 -10.98 -2.55 6.64
N TRP A 68 -10.73 -2.27 7.92
CA TRP A 68 -10.03 -1.05 8.35
C TRP A 68 -8.77 -1.33 9.17
N ASN A 69 -8.53 -2.59 9.54
CA ASN A 69 -7.41 -3.01 10.36
C ASN A 69 -7.21 -4.53 10.21
N PHE A 70 -6.14 -5.04 10.83
CA PHE A 70 -5.82 -6.46 10.82
C PHE A 70 -6.78 -7.33 11.66
N GLU A 71 -7.82 -6.79 12.30
CA GLU A 71 -8.90 -7.54 12.96
C GLU A 71 -10.08 -7.81 12.00
N GLY A 72 -10.31 -6.93 11.01
CA GLY A 72 -11.33 -7.10 9.98
C GLY A 72 -11.01 -8.21 8.97
N VAL A 73 -12.04 -8.75 8.32
CA VAL A 73 -11.93 -9.85 7.35
C VAL A 73 -12.92 -9.58 6.21
N LEU A 74 -12.55 -9.96 4.98
CA LEU A 74 -13.46 -9.90 3.84
C LEU A 74 -14.63 -10.88 4.00
N ASP A 75 -15.76 -10.60 3.34
CA ASP A 75 -16.90 -11.51 3.34
C ASP A 75 -16.57 -12.81 2.61
N GLU A 76 -15.87 -12.72 1.47
CA GLU A 76 -15.41 -13.84 0.64
C GLU A 76 -13.94 -13.65 0.23
N PRO A 77 -13.19 -14.73 -0.08
CA PRO A 77 -11.86 -14.62 -0.65
C PRO A 77 -11.87 -13.85 -1.99
N PRO A 78 -10.84 -13.06 -2.31
CA PRO A 78 -10.78 -12.35 -3.57
C PRO A 78 -10.76 -13.30 -4.77
N GLU A 79 -11.58 -13.01 -5.79
CA GLU A 79 -11.67 -13.81 -7.01
C GLU A 79 -10.31 -13.92 -7.73
N LEU A 80 -9.51 -12.84 -7.70
CA LEU A 80 -8.14 -12.83 -8.22
C LEU A 80 -7.31 -14.01 -7.70
N LEU A 81 -7.46 -14.32 -6.40
CA LEU A 81 -6.68 -15.33 -5.68
C LEU A 81 -7.47 -16.63 -5.46
N ALA A 82 -8.49 -16.88 -6.28
CA ALA A 82 -9.24 -18.12 -6.25
C ALA A 82 -8.48 -19.23 -7.00
N GLY A 83 -8.09 -20.28 -6.29
CA GLY A 83 -7.51 -21.49 -6.90
C GLY A 83 -6.37 -22.08 -6.08
N PRO A 84 -5.81 -23.22 -6.53
CA PRO A 84 -4.66 -23.86 -5.87
C PRO A 84 -3.31 -23.22 -6.23
N ASN A 85 -3.23 -22.52 -7.37
CA ASN A 85 -2.00 -21.88 -7.88
C ASN A 85 -2.09 -20.34 -7.76
N ALA A 86 -2.92 -19.85 -6.83
CA ALA A 86 -3.10 -18.43 -6.62
C ALA A 86 -3.07 -18.11 -5.13
N GLY A 87 -2.30 -17.10 -4.72
CA GLY A 87 -2.19 -16.74 -3.31
C GLY A 87 -1.08 -15.74 -3.03
N MET A 88 -0.88 -15.47 -1.73
CA MET A 88 0.20 -14.60 -1.28
C MET A 88 1.45 -15.41 -0.94
N ASP A 89 2.61 -14.79 -1.14
CA ASP A 89 3.88 -15.17 -0.55
C ASP A 89 4.21 -14.18 0.56
N LEU A 90 4.16 -14.65 1.81
CA LEU A 90 4.36 -13.84 3.01
C LEU A 90 5.62 -14.27 3.77
N ARG A 91 6.53 -15.01 3.10
CA ARG A 91 7.69 -15.67 3.74
C ARG A 91 8.73 -14.69 4.30
N ASN A 92 8.69 -13.42 3.92
CA ASN A 92 9.71 -12.42 4.29
C ASN A 92 9.22 -11.37 5.31
N VAL A 93 7.91 -11.25 5.54
CA VAL A 93 7.33 -10.21 6.42
C VAL A 93 6.78 -10.83 7.70
N TRP A 94 6.12 -11.98 7.60
CA TRP A 94 5.36 -12.61 8.68
C TRP A 94 6.03 -13.91 9.15
N VAL A 95 7.34 -13.87 9.33
CA VAL A 95 8.22 -15.03 9.55
C VAL A 95 7.94 -15.79 10.85
N ASP A 96 7.41 -15.12 11.87
CA ASP A 96 7.16 -15.73 13.19
C ASP A 96 5.78 -16.42 13.30
N ILE A 97 5.00 -16.47 12.21
CA ILE A 97 3.72 -17.20 12.16
C ILE A 97 3.87 -18.40 11.23
N ASP A 98 3.89 -19.60 11.84
CA ASP A 98 4.05 -20.86 11.12
C ASP A 98 2.83 -21.21 10.25
N ASP A 99 1.61 -20.94 10.72
CA ASP A 99 0.38 -21.25 9.98
C ASP A 99 0.08 -20.16 8.94
N PRO A 100 0.16 -20.47 7.63
CA PRO A 100 -0.12 -19.51 6.56
C PRO A 100 -1.49 -18.83 6.68
N ALA A 101 -2.51 -19.53 7.19
CA ALA A 101 -3.86 -18.98 7.32
C ALA A 101 -3.98 -17.94 8.44
N GLN A 102 -3.06 -17.96 9.42
CA GLN A 102 -3.03 -17.00 10.53
C GLN A 102 -2.18 -15.76 10.22
N LYS A 103 -1.39 -15.78 9.14
CA LYS A 103 -0.64 -14.60 8.70
C LYS A 103 -1.63 -13.48 8.38
N PRO A 104 -1.44 -12.25 8.90
CA PRO A 104 -2.50 -11.24 8.90
C PRO A 104 -3.09 -10.91 7.52
N PRO A 105 -2.31 -10.75 6.44
CA PRO A 105 -2.87 -10.56 5.10
C PRO A 105 -3.76 -11.74 4.65
N ASN A 106 -3.29 -12.98 4.79
CA ASN A 106 -4.08 -14.17 4.45
C ASN A 106 -5.35 -14.27 5.28
N ARG A 107 -5.28 -13.97 6.58
CA ARG A 107 -6.43 -13.96 7.48
C ARG A 107 -7.50 -12.96 7.01
N VAL A 108 -7.08 -11.72 6.71
CA VAL A 108 -7.96 -10.65 6.19
C VAL A 108 -8.61 -11.07 4.86
N LEU A 109 -7.84 -11.73 3.98
CA LEU A 109 -8.29 -12.18 2.66
C LEU A 109 -8.97 -13.56 2.65
N ARG A 110 -9.13 -14.22 3.81
CA ARG A 110 -9.62 -15.61 3.95
C ARG A 110 -8.83 -16.65 3.15
N LEU A 111 -7.53 -16.44 2.94
CA LEU A 111 -6.65 -17.40 2.29
C LEU A 111 -6.14 -18.45 3.28
N LYS A 112 -6.09 -19.70 2.82
CA LYS A 112 -5.72 -20.86 3.67
C LYS A 112 -4.29 -21.35 3.46
N HIS A 113 -3.61 -20.85 2.43
CA HIS A 113 -2.31 -21.30 2.02
C HIS A 113 -1.52 -20.13 1.42
N GLU A 114 -0.20 -20.29 1.35
CA GLU A 114 0.67 -19.43 0.55
C GLU A 114 0.89 -20.04 -0.82
N CYS A 115 1.19 -19.19 -1.80
CA CYS A 115 1.53 -19.60 -3.16
C CYS A 115 2.90 -19.01 -3.51
N TYR A 116 3.76 -19.82 -4.13
CA TYR A 116 5.12 -19.45 -4.50
C TYR A 116 5.32 -19.68 -6.00
N TYR A 117 5.66 -18.63 -6.75
CA TYR A 117 5.83 -18.69 -8.20
C TYR A 117 6.94 -19.66 -8.63
N GLU A 118 7.87 -19.98 -7.72
CA GLU A 118 8.95 -20.95 -7.93
C GLU A 118 8.45 -22.39 -8.05
N THR A 119 7.28 -22.68 -7.46
CA THR A 119 6.77 -24.06 -7.33
C THR A 119 5.33 -24.26 -7.82
N ALA A 120 4.62 -23.17 -8.13
CA ALA A 120 3.27 -23.24 -8.65
C ALA A 120 3.25 -23.80 -10.08
N ASP A 121 2.22 -24.60 -10.40
CA ASP A 121 1.97 -25.03 -11.77
C ASP A 121 1.32 -23.87 -12.55
N GLU A 122 1.72 -23.66 -13.80
CA GLU A 122 1.09 -22.68 -14.70
C GLU A 122 -0.34 -23.11 -15.09
N PRO A 123 -1.31 -22.18 -15.21
CA PRO A 123 -1.20 -20.75 -14.90
C PRO A 123 -1.20 -20.46 -13.38
N PHE A 124 -0.47 -19.44 -12.95
CA PHE A 124 -0.41 -19.03 -11.54
C PHE A 124 -0.57 -17.52 -11.31
N THR A 125 -0.96 -17.15 -10.08
CA THR A 125 -1.03 -15.76 -9.62
C THR A 125 -0.42 -15.64 -8.23
N THR A 126 0.78 -15.07 -8.13
CA THR A 126 1.50 -14.95 -6.85
C THR A 126 1.64 -13.49 -6.44
N ILE A 127 1.25 -13.17 -5.21
CA ILE A 127 1.40 -11.84 -4.61
C ILE A 127 2.48 -11.90 -3.54
N ILE A 128 3.68 -11.45 -3.88
CA ILE A 128 4.82 -11.35 -2.97
C ILE A 128 4.65 -10.08 -2.14
N HIS A 129 4.51 -10.24 -0.83
CA HIS A 129 4.55 -9.11 0.10
C HIS A 129 5.94 -9.04 0.74
N GLU A 130 6.60 -7.90 0.59
CA GLU A 130 7.98 -7.69 1.01
C GLU A 130 8.08 -6.47 1.92
N LYS A 131 8.95 -6.55 2.94
CA LYS A 131 9.00 -5.58 4.03
C LYS A 131 9.86 -4.37 3.72
N GLY A 132 10.76 -4.42 2.73
CA GLY A 132 12.02 -3.67 2.65
C GLY A 132 11.98 -2.19 3.02
N ALA A 133 10.93 -1.44 2.65
CA ALA A 133 10.79 -0.01 2.96
C ALA A 133 9.98 0.30 4.24
N HIS A 134 9.44 -0.71 4.93
CA HIS A 134 8.71 -0.58 6.19
C HIS A 134 9.64 -0.62 7.41
N ALA A 135 9.31 0.15 8.46
CA ALA A 135 10.10 0.17 9.70
C ALA A 135 10.11 -1.21 10.43
N PRO A 136 11.18 -1.60 11.13
CA PRO A 136 12.48 -0.94 11.20
C PRO A 136 13.18 -0.94 9.83
N TYR A 137 13.58 0.24 9.38
CA TYR A 137 14.16 0.39 8.05
C TYR A 137 15.54 -0.29 7.98
N ASP A 138 15.92 -0.72 6.79
CA ASP A 138 17.14 -1.50 6.55
C ASP A 138 17.20 -2.84 7.34
N PHE A 139 16.05 -3.50 7.44
CA PHE A 139 15.85 -4.73 8.23
C PHE A 139 16.81 -5.87 7.88
N PHE A 140 17.24 -5.97 6.62
CA PHE A 140 18.09 -7.08 6.16
C PHE A 140 19.58 -6.85 6.40
N ASN A 141 20.03 -5.59 6.50
CA ASN A 141 21.45 -5.29 6.68
C ASN A 141 21.80 -4.93 8.13
N VAL A 142 20.81 -4.58 8.96
CA VAL A 142 21.02 -4.18 10.36
C VAL A 142 20.23 -5.11 11.30
N PRO A 143 20.78 -5.52 12.47
CA PRO A 143 20.16 -6.53 13.32
C PRO A 143 18.99 -6.00 14.17
N TRP A 144 18.09 -5.20 13.58
CA TRP A 144 16.90 -4.73 14.27
C TRP A 144 15.86 -5.84 14.31
N THR A 145 15.54 -6.30 15.52
CA THR A 145 14.52 -7.36 15.67
C THR A 145 13.10 -6.82 15.81
N ASN A 146 12.94 -5.51 16.06
CA ASN A 146 11.65 -4.86 16.26
C ASN A 146 11.72 -3.33 16.07
N SER A 147 10.59 -2.71 15.73
CA SER A 147 10.49 -1.25 15.51
C SER A 147 10.78 -0.39 16.75
N PRO A 148 10.35 -0.75 17.99
CA PRO A 148 10.68 0.01 19.20
C PRO A 148 12.18 0.24 19.41
N GLU A 149 12.98 -0.82 19.30
CA GLU A 149 14.43 -0.75 19.46
C GLU A 149 15.08 0.17 18.41
N TYR A 150 14.63 0.06 17.16
CA TYR A 150 15.07 0.92 16.06
C TYR A 150 14.84 2.40 16.38
N PHE A 151 13.61 2.79 16.70
CA PHE A 151 13.28 4.19 16.93
C PHE A 151 13.87 4.75 18.21
N GLU A 152 14.11 3.92 19.23
CA GLU A 152 14.88 4.32 20.41
C GLU A 152 16.34 4.60 20.05
N HIS A 153 16.97 3.74 19.23
CA HIS A 153 18.35 3.95 18.77
C HIS A 153 18.50 5.25 17.96
N TYR A 154 17.60 5.50 17.02
CA TYR A 154 17.64 6.68 16.17
C TYR A 154 16.96 7.91 16.79
N ALA A 155 16.42 7.83 18.01
CA ALA A 155 15.70 8.95 18.64
C ALA A 155 16.53 10.24 18.64
N ASP A 156 17.83 10.12 18.92
CA ASP A 156 18.74 11.26 18.93
C ASP A 156 19.33 11.62 17.57
N ARG A 157 19.31 10.67 16.63
CA ARG A 157 19.91 10.69 15.28
C ARG A 157 18.86 10.61 14.17
N ARG A 158 17.63 11.07 14.43
CA ARG A 158 16.48 10.88 13.53
C ARG A 158 16.68 11.45 12.11
N GLU A 159 17.61 12.37 11.93
CA GLU A 159 17.97 12.94 10.62
C GLU A 159 18.62 11.89 9.71
N GLU A 160 19.09 10.77 10.27
CA GLU A 160 19.64 9.63 9.53
C GLU A 160 18.57 8.61 9.12
N ILE A 161 17.35 8.68 9.69
CA ILE A 161 16.27 7.73 9.39
C ILE A 161 15.91 7.72 7.89
N PRO A 162 15.81 8.86 7.17
CA PRO A 162 15.57 8.84 5.73
C PRO A 162 16.61 8.05 4.93
N GLU A 163 17.89 8.09 5.31
CA GLU A 163 18.94 7.30 4.63
C GLU A 163 18.74 5.79 4.83
N GLN A 164 18.28 5.38 6.02
CA GLN A 164 17.94 3.98 6.29
C GLN A 164 16.72 3.52 5.49
N TYR A 165 15.74 4.41 5.32
CA TYR A 165 14.57 4.18 4.48
C TYR A 165 14.98 3.96 3.01
N GLU A 166 15.82 4.83 2.45
CA GLU A 166 16.34 4.70 1.08
C GLU A 166 17.13 3.38 0.89
N THR A 167 17.89 2.97 1.91
CA THR A 167 18.58 1.66 1.88
C THR A 167 17.59 0.50 1.85
N GLY A 168 16.49 0.63 2.60
CA GLY A 168 15.37 -0.33 2.57
C GLY A 168 14.68 -0.39 1.20
N ALA A 169 14.47 0.76 0.55
CA ALA A 169 13.91 0.85 -0.80
C ALA A 169 14.80 0.15 -1.84
N GLU A 170 16.13 0.38 -1.78
CA GLU A 170 17.08 -0.34 -2.63
C GLU A 170 17.09 -1.85 -2.32
N THR A 171 17.00 -2.24 -1.06
CA THR A 171 16.93 -3.67 -0.72
C THR A 171 15.67 -4.33 -1.29
N ALA A 172 14.51 -3.65 -1.26
CA ALA A 172 13.28 -4.15 -1.89
C ALA A 172 13.46 -4.31 -3.41
N ALA A 173 14.14 -3.36 -4.06
CA ALA A 173 14.45 -3.46 -5.48
C ALA A 173 15.43 -4.59 -5.83
N ASP A 174 16.44 -4.88 -4.99
CA ASP A 174 17.32 -6.04 -5.19
C ASP A 174 16.52 -7.34 -5.18
N ARG A 175 15.67 -7.51 -4.16
CA ARG A 175 14.83 -8.71 -4.02
C ARG A 175 13.82 -8.85 -5.16
N PHE A 176 13.29 -7.74 -5.66
CA PHE A 176 12.42 -7.77 -6.82
C PHE A 176 13.19 -8.15 -8.09
N LEU A 177 14.39 -7.61 -8.31
CA LEU A 177 15.21 -8.00 -9.46
C LEU A 177 15.63 -9.47 -9.40
N ASP A 178 15.88 -10.04 -8.22
CA ASP A 178 16.10 -11.49 -8.07
C ASP A 178 14.90 -12.31 -8.59
N VAL A 179 13.67 -11.85 -8.37
CA VAL A 179 12.44 -12.48 -8.89
C VAL A 179 12.36 -12.35 -10.41
N VAL A 180 12.68 -11.17 -10.95
CA VAL A 180 12.72 -10.94 -12.40
C VAL A 180 13.76 -11.84 -13.06
N GLU A 181 14.98 -11.89 -12.52
CA GLU A 181 16.07 -12.73 -13.04
C GLU A 181 15.70 -14.23 -13.00
N ASP A 182 15.05 -14.73 -11.94
CA ASP A 182 14.58 -16.13 -11.89
C ASP A 182 13.53 -16.43 -12.98
N LEU A 183 12.57 -15.51 -13.19
CA LEU A 183 11.55 -15.64 -14.23
C LEU A 183 12.17 -15.62 -15.64
N GLU A 184 13.18 -14.78 -15.88
CA GLU A 184 13.94 -14.71 -17.13
C GLU A 184 14.73 -16.00 -17.36
N ASP A 185 15.47 -16.48 -16.36
CA ASP A 185 16.27 -17.71 -16.44
C ASP A 185 15.42 -18.97 -16.69
N ARG A 186 14.18 -18.98 -16.19
CA ARG A 186 13.20 -20.05 -16.42
C ARG A 186 12.42 -19.89 -17.72
N GLY A 187 12.60 -18.78 -18.44
CA GLY A 187 11.88 -18.47 -19.68
C GLY A 187 10.39 -18.17 -19.47
N LEU A 188 9.99 -17.77 -18.26
CA LEU A 188 8.60 -17.46 -17.90
C LEU A 188 8.28 -15.97 -18.06
N PHE A 189 9.29 -15.09 -18.01
CA PHE A 189 9.11 -13.63 -17.97
C PHE A 189 8.25 -13.09 -19.13
N GLU A 190 8.49 -13.57 -20.36
CA GLU A 190 7.74 -13.13 -21.55
C GLU A 190 6.23 -13.45 -21.48
N ASN A 191 5.83 -14.49 -20.73
CA ASN A 191 4.42 -14.88 -20.58
C ASN A 191 3.87 -14.62 -19.17
N THR A 192 4.55 -13.74 -18.42
CA THR A 192 4.17 -13.37 -17.05
C THR A 192 4.01 -11.87 -16.97
N LEU A 193 2.84 -11.40 -16.53
CA LEU A 193 2.71 -10.00 -16.11
C LEU A 193 3.33 -9.85 -14.72
N VAL A 194 4.42 -9.10 -14.65
CA VAL A 194 5.14 -8.79 -13.42
C VAL A 194 4.84 -7.35 -13.00
N VAL A 195 4.45 -7.13 -11.75
CA VAL A 195 4.10 -5.79 -11.24
C VAL A 195 4.91 -5.49 -10.00
N PHE A 196 5.70 -4.42 -10.01
CA PHE A 196 6.29 -3.85 -8.80
C PHE A 196 5.40 -2.71 -8.30
N THR A 197 5.02 -2.72 -7.03
CA THR A 197 4.16 -1.66 -6.46
C THR A 197 4.38 -1.49 -4.96
N SER A 198 3.72 -0.50 -4.37
CA SER A 198 3.54 -0.40 -2.92
C SER A 198 2.08 -0.39 -2.51
N ASP A 199 1.80 -0.78 -1.28
CA ASP A 199 0.49 -0.71 -0.65
C ASP A 199 0.20 0.66 -0.04
N HIS A 200 1.22 1.40 0.42
CA HIS A 200 1.15 2.81 0.82
C HIS A 200 2.56 3.42 0.92
N GLY A 201 2.66 4.73 1.16
CA GLY A 201 3.93 5.40 1.43
C GLY A 201 4.28 5.47 2.92
N GLU A 202 5.21 6.36 3.27
CA GLU A 202 5.73 6.52 4.64
C GLU A 202 6.03 7.98 4.97
N LEU A 203 5.79 8.41 6.21
CA LEU A 203 6.28 9.72 6.68
C LEU A 203 7.68 9.57 7.24
N LEU A 204 8.57 10.47 6.84
CA LEU A 204 10.00 10.41 7.17
C LEU A 204 10.46 11.62 8.00
N GLY A 205 9.55 12.20 8.78
CA GLY A 205 9.86 13.29 9.70
C GLY A 205 9.76 14.69 9.08
N GLU A 206 9.00 14.85 7.99
CA GLU A 206 8.76 16.14 7.35
C GLU A 206 8.14 17.13 8.34
N ALA A 207 8.79 18.28 8.54
CA ALA A 207 8.31 19.29 9.49
C ALA A 207 6.88 19.77 9.16
N GLU A 208 6.52 19.80 7.87
CA GLU A 208 5.20 20.20 7.38
C GLU A 208 4.10 19.20 7.74
N ARG A 209 4.44 17.92 7.87
CA ARG A 209 3.55 16.84 8.33
C ARG A 209 3.63 16.62 9.84
N GLY A 210 4.34 17.50 10.52
CA GLY A 210 4.47 17.50 11.96
C GLY A 210 5.67 16.72 12.48
N GLY A 211 6.66 16.39 11.64
CA GLY A 211 7.89 15.72 12.06
C GLY A 211 7.65 14.34 12.64
N VAL A 212 6.74 13.59 12.03
CA VAL A 212 6.33 12.25 12.45
C VAL A 212 6.97 11.23 11.52
N TYR A 213 7.48 10.14 12.09
CA TYR A 213 7.86 8.93 11.35
C TYR A 213 6.76 7.89 11.55
N ALA A 214 5.85 7.74 10.58
CA ALA A 214 4.77 6.74 10.60
C ALA A 214 3.84 6.86 9.39
N HIS A 215 3.07 5.81 9.11
CA HIS A 215 2.02 5.77 8.09
C HIS A 215 0.60 5.76 8.69
N GLY A 216 -0.45 5.65 7.88
CA GLY A 216 -1.85 5.65 8.33
C GLY A 216 -2.48 7.04 8.44
N SER A 217 -1.99 7.92 9.32
CA SER A 217 -2.57 9.26 9.49
C SER A 217 -1.48 10.34 9.51
N PRO A 218 -1.68 11.47 8.83
CA PRO A 218 -2.87 11.88 8.09
C PRO A 218 -2.87 11.31 6.67
N ILE A 219 -3.98 11.39 5.94
CA ILE A 219 -3.90 11.17 4.49
C ILE A 219 -3.16 12.37 3.86
N CYS A 220 -2.10 12.08 3.11
CA CYS A 220 -1.24 13.07 2.45
C CYS A 220 -0.46 12.42 1.30
N PRO A 221 0.12 13.19 0.36
CA PRO A 221 0.81 12.65 -0.82
C PRO A 221 1.89 11.63 -0.46
N GLU A 222 2.68 11.89 0.57
CA GLU A 222 3.76 11.01 1.03
C GLU A 222 3.28 9.62 1.48
N LEU A 223 1.99 9.45 1.77
CA LEU A 223 1.41 8.19 2.21
C LEU A 223 0.50 7.52 1.17
N VAL A 224 -0.01 8.25 0.17
CA VAL A 224 -0.91 7.68 -0.85
C VAL A 224 -0.28 7.57 -2.22
N GLU A 225 0.70 8.41 -2.57
CA GLU A 225 1.39 8.31 -3.85
C GLU A 225 2.45 7.21 -3.77
N VAL A 226 2.20 6.13 -4.51
CA VAL A 226 3.04 4.93 -4.53
C VAL A 226 3.53 4.65 -5.95
N PRO A 227 4.69 3.99 -6.12
CA PRO A 227 5.12 3.56 -7.43
C PRO A 227 4.30 2.36 -7.88
N THR A 228 4.03 2.26 -9.19
CA THR A 228 3.64 1.02 -9.85
C THR A 228 4.41 0.91 -11.16
N VAL A 229 4.99 -0.25 -11.43
CA VAL A 229 5.73 -0.54 -12.67
C VAL A 229 5.28 -1.89 -13.20
N PHE A 230 4.77 -1.92 -14.43
CA PHE A 230 4.36 -3.13 -15.15
C PHE A 230 5.49 -3.62 -16.05
N MET A 231 5.81 -4.91 -15.95
CA MET A 231 6.95 -5.57 -16.59
C MET A 231 6.56 -6.95 -17.11
N GLY A 232 7.44 -7.54 -17.91
CA GLY A 232 7.19 -8.84 -18.54
C GLY A 232 6.07 -8.75 -19.57
N ALA A 233 5.52 -9.90 -19.95
CA ALA A 233 4.38 -9.97 -20.89
C ALA A 233 4.65 -9.23 -22.22
N GLY A 234 5.90 -9.12 -22.67
CA GLY A 234 6.27 -8.35 -23.86
C GLY A 234 6.02 -6.83 -23.78
N LEU A 235 5.81 -6.26 -22.58
CA LEU A 235 5.67 -4.82 -22.38
C LEU A 235 7.01 -4.08 -22.64
N PRO A 236 6.96 -2.83 -23.10
CA PRO A 236 8.15 -2.02 -23.33
C PRO A 236 8.78 -1.53 -22.02
N GLU A 237 10.07 -1.25 -22.09
CA GLU A 237 10.84 -0.60 -21.02
C GLU A 237 10.82 0.93 -21.18
N GLY A 238 10.80 1.66 -20.06
CA GLY A 238 11.00 3.11 -20.02
C GLY A 238 9.81 3.95 -20.52
N GLU A 239 8.63 3.34 -20.64
CA GLU A 239 7.38 4.05 -20.97
C GLU A 239 6.62 4.45 -19.69
N GLU A 240 5.66 5.35 -19.84
CA GLU A 240 4.78 5.81 -18.75
C GLU A 240 3.32 5.65 -19.18
N LEU A 241 2.49 5.07 -18.31
CA LEU A 241 1.06 4.96 -18.51
C LEU A 241 0.41 6.32 -18.23
N ASP A 242 -0.31 6.85 -19.22
CA ASP A 242 -1.05 8.08 -19.07
C ASP A 242 -2.21 7.94 -18.05
N GLY A 243 -2.37 8.96 -17.21
CA GLY A 243 -3.50 9.10 -16.29
C GLY A 243 -3.16 8.78 -14.83
N VAL A 244 -4.18 8.71 -13.98
CA VAL A 244 -4.03 8.36 -12.56
C VAL A 244 -4.51 6.93 -12.34
N VAL A 245 -3.62 6.10 -11.81
CA VAL A 245 -3.90 4.73 -11.41
C VAL A 245 -4.28 4.68 -9.94
N SER A 246 -5.09 3.71 -9.55
CA SER A 246 -5.39 3.41 -8.16
C SER A 246 -5.01 1.97 -7.81
N GLY A 247 -4.69 1.71 -6.54
CA GLY A 247 -4.46 0.35 -6.08
C GLY A 247 -5.62 -0.60 -6.40
N VAL A 248 -6.87 -0.10 -6.45
CA VAL A 248 -8.06 -0.90 -6.84
C VAL A 248 -8.06 -1.34 -8.31
N ASP A 249 -7.19 -0.78 -9.15
CA ASP A 249 -7.08 -1.19 -10.56
C ASP A 249 -6.33 -2.52 -10.72
N LEU A 250 -5.55 -2.93 -9.71
CA LEU A 250 -4.73 -4.13 -9.82
C LEU A 250 -5.58 -5.38 -10.03
N ALA A 251 -6.55 -5.69 -9.17
CA ALA A 251 -7.37 -6.88 -9.34
C ALA A 251 -8.02 -7.02 -10.74
N PRO A 252 -8.78 -6.03 -11.25
CA PRO A 252 -9.34 -6.13 -12.60
C PRO A 252 -8.26 -6.21 -13.69
N THR A 253 -7.15 -5.47 -13.56
CA THR A 253 -6.02 -5.51 -14.53
C THR A 253 -5.37 -6.88 -14.60
N LEU A 254 -5.05 -7.48 -13.46
CA LEU A 254 -4.38 -8.78 -13.39
C LEU A 254 -5.30 -9.91 -13.87
N MET A 255 -6.60 -9.81 -13.57
CA MET A 255 -7.60 -10.73 -14.12
C MET A 255 -7.75 -10.55 -15.64
N GLY A 256 -7.85 -9.30 -16.11
CA GLY A 256 -7.93 -8.96 -17.54
C GLY A 256 -6.75 -9.49 -18.34
N ALA A 257 -5.54 -9.35 -17.79
CA ALA A 257 -4.33 -9.92 -18.37
C ALA A 257 -4.41 -11.45 -18.53
N GLN A 258 -5.09 -12.16 -17.63
CA GLN A 258 -5.33 -13.60 -17.72
C GLN A 258 -6.61 -13.98 -18.49
N GLY A 259 -7.21 -13.05 -19.25
CA GLY A 259 -8.47 -13.29 -19.98
C GLY A 259 -9.69 -13.49 -19.08
N ARG A 260 -9.62 -13.03 -17.82
CA ARG A 260 -10.69 -13.14 -16.81
C ARG A 260 -11.33 -11.77 -16.59
N THR A 261 -12.57 -11.76 -16.11
CA THR A 261 -13.27 -10.54 -15.71
C THR A 261 -13.87 -10.74 -14.33
N PRO A 262 -13.79 -9.75 -13.41
CA PRO A 262 -14.46 -9.84 -12.12
C PRO A 262 -15.95 -10.17 -12.28
N SER A 263 -16.43 -11.14 -11.49
CA SER A 263 -17.83 -11.59 -11.52
C SER A 263 -18.81 -10.56 -10.93
N GLU A 264 -18.31 -9.68 -10.06
CA GLU A 264 -19.05 -8.58 -9.45
C GLU A 264 -18.49 -7.22 -9.86
N HIS A 265 -19.27 -6.16 -9.62
CA HIS A 265 -18.83 -4.80 -9.91
C HIS A 265 -17.71 -4.35 -8.96
N VAL A 266 -16.54 -4.08 -9.51
CA VAL A 266 -15.37 -3.49 -8.84
C VAL A 266 -15.32 -1.98 -9.04
N ASP A 267 -14.58 -1.26 -8.19
CA ASP A 267 -14.35 0.18 -8.33
C ASP A 267 -13.20 0.51 -9.29
N GLY A 268 -12.25 -0.42 -9.46
CA GLY A 268 -11.10 -0.27 -10.34
C GLY A 268 -11.42 -0.42 -11.83
N VAL A 269 -10.45 -0.03 -12.65
CA VAL A 269 -10.46 -0.13 -14.11
C VAL A 269 -9.44 -1.19 -14.53
N ASP A 270 -9.77 -1.98 -15.55
CA ASP A 270 -8.85 -2.93 -16.16
C ASP A 270 -7.85 -2.19 -17.07
N LEU A 271 -6.65 -1.91 -16.55
CA LEU A 271 -5.58 -1.23 -17.29
C LEU A 271 -4.96 -2.11 -18.38
N TRP A 272 -5.25 -3.42 -18.39
CA TRP A 272 -4.77 -4.31 -19.43
C TRP A 272 -5.45 -3.98 -20.76
N THR A 273 -6.77 -3.78 -20.72
CA THR A 273 -7.59 -3.56 -21.91
C THR A 273 -8.05 -2.10 -22.08
N GLU A 274 -8.00 -1.29 -21.02
CA GLU A 274 -8.50 0.08 -21.01
C GLU A 274 -7.41 1.08 -20.62
N THR A 275 -7.54 2.32 -21.10
CA THR A 275 -6.74 3.46 -20.62
C THR A 275 -7.59 4.26 -19.61
N PRO A 276 -7.04 4.65 -18.45
CA PRO A 276 -7.72 5.58 -17.54
C PRO A 276 -8.12 6.89 -18.25
N ASP A 277 -9.31 7.40 -17.94
CA ASP A 277 -9.72 8.73 -18.40
C ASP A 277 -8.77 9.82 -17.87
N ASP A 278 -8.46 10.82 -18.70
CA ASP A 278 -7.60 11.95 -18.34
C ASP A 278 -8.10 12.76 -17.12
N ASP A 279 -9.42 12.75 -16.91
CA ASP A 279 -10.12 13.50 -15.87
C ASP A 279 -10.55 12.60 -14.68
N ARG A 280 -10.01 11.37 -14.64
CA ARG A 280 -10.31 10.38 -13.62
C ARG A 280 -9.97 10.89 -12.21
N ILE A 281 -10.84 10.56 -11.26
CA ILE A 281 -10.63 10.79 -9.84
C ILE A 281 -10.61 9.45 -9.11
N VAL A 282 -9.56 9.23 -8.34
CA VAL A 282 -9.36 8.03 -7.51
C VAL A 282 -9.40 8.39 -6.03
N ARG A 283 -9.71 7.41 -5.17
CA ARG A 283 -9.92 7.62 -3.73
C ARG A 283 -8.86 6.96 -2.87
N ALA A 284 -8.57 7.57 -1.72
CA ALA A 284 -7.97 6.87 -0.59
C ALA A 284 -8.77 7.14 0.69
N ASP A 285 -9.00 6.10 1.49
CA ASP A 285 -9.72 6.17 2.76
C ASP A 285 -8.87 5.60 3.89
N PHE A 286 -8.94 6.20 5.08
CA PHE A 286 -8.28 5.67 6.26
C PHE A 286 -9.13 5.87 7.49
N TRP A 287 -9.12 4.87 8.38
CA TRP A 287 -9.73 4.96 9.68
C TRP A 287 -8.88 4.26 10.74
N ALA A 288 -8.77 4.89 11.90
CA ALA A 288 -8.11 4.30 13.06
C ALA A 288 -8.81 4.65 14.38
N ASN A 289 -8.72 3.71 15.30
CA ASN A 289 -9.13 3.88 16.69
C ASN A 289 -7.92 3.79 17.62
N ALA A 290 -7.77 4.77 18.52
CA ALA A 290 -6.74 4.82 19.54
C ALA A 290 -7.39 5.02 20.92
N GLY A 291 -8.22 4.05 21.32
CA GLY A 291 -8.91 4.04 22.60
C GLY A 291 -10.10 5.00 22.64
N ARG A 292 -9.92 6.18 23.24
CA ARG A 292 -10.99 7.20 23.35
C ARG A 292 -10.99 8.21 22.21
N VAL A 293 -9.96 8.18 21.36
CA VAL A 293 -9.81 9.09 20.22
C VAL A 293 -9.80 8.28 18.93
N ARG A 294 -10.37 8.87 17.88
CA ARG A 294 -10.52 8.27 16.56
C ARG A 294 -10.06 9.26 15.51
N TYR A 295 -9.69 8.72 14.36
CA TYR A 295 -9.41 9.50 13.16
C TYR A 295 -9.96 8.76 11.96
N GLY A 296 -10.68 9.48 11.11
CA GLY A 296 -11.16 9.05 9.82
C GLY A 296 -10.92 10.14 8.78
N GLY A 297 -10.45 9.75 7.62
CA GLY A 297 -10.29 10.65 6.48
C GLY A 297 -10.65 9.94 5.19
N SER A 298 -11.32 10.67 4.29
CA SER A 298 -11.53 10.28 2.91
C SER A 298 -10.83 11.29 2.02
N SER A 299 -10.31 10.86 0.89
CA SER A 299 -9.58 11.73 -0.03
C SER A 299 -9.85 11.37 -1.49
N ALA A 300 -9.74 12.36 -2.37
CA ALA A 300 -9.97 12.21 -3.79
C ALA A 300 -8.85 12.89 -4.57
N TRP A 301 -8.31 12.20 -5.57
CA TRP A 301 -7.07 12.56 -6.26
C TRP A 301 -7.25 12.51 -7.77
N ASP A 302 -6.77 13.54 -8.45
CA ASP A 302 -6.61 13.60 -9.89
C ASP A 302 -5.12 13.80 -10.24
N ARG A 303 -4.80 14.01 -11.53
CA ARG A 303 -3.41 14.12 -11.97
C ARG A 303 -2.67 15.34 -11.41
N ASN A 304 -3.40 16.35 -10.93
CA ASN A 304 -2.84 17.62 -10.46
C ASN A 304 -2.76 17.72 -8.93
N GLY A 305 -3.37 16.78 -8.20
CA GLY A 305 -3.31 16.77 -6.74
C GLY A 305 -4.49 16.05 -6.11
N GLY A 306 -4.81 16.43 -4.87
CA GLY A 306 -5.93 15.82 -4.17
C GLY A 306 -6.53 16.65 -3.05
N VAL A 307 -7.75 16.28 -2.69
CA VAL A 307 -8.52 16.88 -1.60
C VAL A 307 -8.70 15.82 -0.52
N VAL A 308 -8.28 16.14 0.70
CA VAL A 308 -8.47 15.31 1.90
C VAL A 308 -9.54 15.94 2.77
N TYR A 309 -10.52 15.14 3.17
CA TYR A 309 -11.56 15.53 4.10
C TYR A 309 -11.50 14.68 5.37
N HIS A 310 -11.34 15.32 6.52
CA HIS A 310 -11.35 14.66 7.80
C HIS A 310 -12.76 14.57 8.39
N HIS A 311 -13.07 13.49 9.10
CA HIS A 311 -14.44 13.21 9.56
C HIS A 311 -14.72 13.79 10.95
N GLU A 312 -13.78 13.66 11.88
CA GLU A 312 -13.92 14.10 13.27
C GLU A 312 -13.85 15.62 13.38
N SER A 313 -14.10 16.18 14.57
CA SER A 313 -13.93 17.61 14.83
C SER A 313 -12.45 17.99 14.98
N ALA A 314 -12.09 19.26 14.74
CA ALA A 314 -10.70 19.72 14.89
C ALA A 314 -10.07 19.39 16.26
N PRO A 315 -10.77 19.54 17.41
CA PRO A 315 -10.22 19.13 18.71
C PRO A 315 -9.94 17.62 18.81
N GLU A 316 -10.80 16.77 18.27
CA GLU A 316 -10.62 15.32 18.28
C GLU A 316 -9.41 14.92 17.42
N ARG A 317 -9.28 15.51 16.23
CA ARG A 317 -8.15 15.28 15.31
C ARG A 317 -6.82 15.70 15.92
N LEU A 318 -6.78 16.89 16.54
CA LEU A 318 -5.59 17.38 17.22
C LEU A 318 -5.23 16.51 18.43
N LEU A 319 -6.22 16.07 19.21
CA LEU A 319 -5.97 15.17 20.33
C LEU A 319 -5.45 13.81 19.85
N PHE A 320 -6.01 13.26 18.76
CA PHE A 320 -5.51 12.05 18.13
C PHE A 320 -4.06 12.21 17.67
N ALA A 321 -3.75 13.27 16.91
CA ALA A 321 -2.42 13.55 16.40
C ALA A 321 -1.38 13.74 17.53
N LEU A 322 -1.73 14.47 18.59
CA LEU A 322 -0.85 14.67 19.75
C LEU A 322 -0.65 13.38 20.56
N HIS A 323 -1.71 12.60 20.74
CA HIS A 323 -1.62 11.30 21.42
C HIS A 323 -0.66 10.37 20.67
N ARG A 324 -0.82 10.28 19.34
CA ARG A 324 0.05 9.50 18.47
C ARG A 324 1.49 10.01 18.47
N LYS A 325 1.69 11.32 18.37
CA LYS A 325 3.03 11.92 18.33
C LYS A 325 3.84 11.70 19.61
N TRP A 326 3.21 11.71 20.78
CA TRP A 326 3.93 11.75 22.06
C TRP A 326 3.81 10.50 22.91
N PHE A 327 2.76 9.69 22.73
CA PHE A 327 2.43 8.61 23.66
C PHE A 327 2.14 7.27 22.98
N LYS A 328 1.99 7.22 21.65
CA LYS A 328 1.57 6.01 20.93
C LYS A 328 2.62 5.60 19.89
N GLY A 329 2.91 4.30 19.83
CA GLY A 329 3.80 3.69 18.85
C GLY A 329 5.29 3.74 19.18
N ALA A 330 6.04 2.85 18.51
CA ALA A 330 7.49 2.69 18.60
C ALA A 330 8.26 3.99 18.31
N GLN A 331 7.73 4.79 17.39
CA GLN A 331 8.28 6.04 16.86
C GLN A 331 8.21 7.25 17.81
N ALA A 332 7.45 7.17 18.90
CA ALA A 332 7.22 8.31 19.79
C ALA A 332 8.50 9.00 20.32
N PRO A 333 9.61 8.27 20.65
CA PRO A 333 10.88 8.90 21.01
C PRO A 333 11.45 9.80 19.91
N ALA A 334 11.45 9.34 18.64
CA ALA A 334 11.95 10.08 17.50
C ALA A 334 11.08 11.30 17.13
N ASN A 335 9.77 11.20 17.37
CA ASN A 335 8.77 12.23 17.04
C ASN A 335 8.75 13.46 17.98
N ARG A 336 9.55 13.46 19.05
CA ARG A 336 9.56 14.56 20.02
C ARG A 336 10.06 15.86 19.36
N PRO A 337 9.26 16.95 19.37
CA PRO A 337 9.61 18.17 18.66
C PRO A 337 10.83 18.85 19.30
N ARG A 338 11.83 19.19 18.47
CA ARG A 338 12.96 20.05 18.88
C ARG A 338 12.82 21.51 18.44
N SER A 339 11.76 21.84 17.70
CA SER A 339 11.47 23.19 17.21
C SER A 339 9.96 23.40 17.05
N LEU A 340 9.55 24.64 16.74
CA LEU A 340 8.14 24.99 16.52
C LEU A 340 7.61 24.54 15.14
N ALA A 341 8.47 24.32 14.15
CA ALA A 341 8.03 23.99 12.79
C ALA A 341 7.19 22.68 12.73
N PRO A 342 7.61 21.56 13.34
CA PRO A 342 6.78 20.36 13.45
C PRO A 342 5.49 20.52 14.26
N VAL A 343 5.35 21.57 15.07
CA VAL A 343 4.09 21.86 15.77
C VAL A 343 3.14 22.59 14.82
N LEU A 344 3.65 23.56 14.06
CA LEU A 344 2.88 24.27 13.05
C LEU A 344 2.42 23.36 11.91
N GLY A 345 3.27 22.43 11.45
CA GLY A 345 2.90 21.43 10.45
C GLY A 345 1.75 20.53 10.90
N LEU A 346 1.79 20.05 12.14
CA LEU A 346 0.69 19.27 12.73
C LEU A 346 -0.61 20.08 12.76
N LEU A 347 -0.56 21.35 13.16
CA LEU A 347 -1.75 22.23 13.17
C LEU A 347 -2.29 22.48 11.76
N ARG A 348 -1.42 22.67 10.76
CA ARG A 348 -1.82 22.83 9.36
C ARG A 348 -2.48 21.58 8.80
N THR A 349 -2.01 20.42 9.22
CA THR A 349 -2.49 19.14 8.67
C THR A 349 -3.78 18.67 9.35
N TYR A 350 -3.90 18.81 10.67
CA TYR A 350 -5.06 18.31 11.43
C TYR A 350 -6.08 19.39 11.81
N GLY A 351 -5.72 20.67 11.69
CA GLY A 351 -6.57 21.81 12.08
C GLY A 351 -7.74 22.04 11.13
N PRO A 352 -7.52 22.21 9.81
CA PRO A 352 -8.59 22.32 8.81
C PRO A 352 -9.45 21.06 8.73
N GLN A 353 -10.71 21.19 8.32
CA GLN A 353 -11.57 20.02 8.00
C GLN A 353 -11.19 19.40 6.65
N GLU A 354 -10.79 20.26 5.71
CA GLU A 354 -10.39 19.91 4.36
C GLU A 354 -8.99 20.46 4.11
N VAL A 355 -8.13 19.64 3.49
CA VAL A 355 -6.77 19.99 3.08
C VAL A 355 -6.65 19.71 1.58
N VAL A 356 -6.11 20.67 0.83
CA VAL A 356 -5.89 20.54 -0.60
C VAL A 356 -4.38 20.46 -0.86
N TYR A 357 -3.99 19.49 -1.67
CA TYR A 357 -2.62 19.26 -2.13
C TYR A 357 -2.59 19.46 -3.65
N GLY A 358 -1.61 20.20 -4.16
CA GLY A 358 -1.50 20.49 -5.60
C GLY A 358 -2.60 21.44 -6.10
N ASP A 359 -3.06 21.23 -7.34
CA ASP A 359 -4.10 22.03 -8.00
C ASP A 359 -5.20 21.14 -8.62
N PRO A 360 -5.90 20.31 -7.83
CA PRO A 360 -6.93 19.40 -8.33
C PRO A 360 -8.24 20.13 -8.68
N ASP A 361 -9.11 19.47 -9.43
CA ASP A 361 -10.53 19.86 -9.53
C ASP A 361 -11.25 19.58 -8.21
N VAL A 362 -11.21 20.57 -7.31
CA VAL A 362 -11.77 20.48 -5.96
C VAL A 362 -13.28 20.18 -5.96
N GLU A 363 -14.04 20.72 -6.90
CA GLU A 363 -15.49 20.51 -6.93
C GLU A 363 -15.82 19.06 -7.32
N ARG A 364 -15.14 18.54 -8.35
CA ARG A 364 -15.30 17.15 -8.76
C ARG A 364 -14.76 16.17 -7.72
N ALA A 365 -13.62 16.47 -7.10
CA ALA A 365 -13.03 15.66 -6.04
C ALA A 365 -13.98 15.47 -4.86
N ARG A 366 -14.69 16.53 -4.43
CA ARG A 366 -15.66 16.46 -3.33
C ARG A 366 -16.80 15.48 -3.57
N ASN A 367 -17.20 15.25 -4.82
CA ASN A 367 -18.26 14.29 -5.16
C ASN A 367 -17.85 12.83 -4.97
N HIS A 368 -16.54 12.56 -4.83
CA HIS A 368 -15.99 11.21 -4.66
C HIS A 368 -15.67 10.88 -3.19
N LEU A 369 -15.70 11.89 -2.31
CA LEU A 369 -15.43 11.73 -0.88
C LEU A 369 -16.52 10.94 -0.17
N VAL A 370 -16.12 10.09 0.76
CA VAL A 370 -17.03 9.28 1.56
C VAL A 370 -17.38 10.03 2.84
N ALA A 371 -18.61 10.52 2.95
CA ALA A 371 -19.02 11.32 4.12
C ALA A 371 -19.06 10.53 5.44
N LYS A 372 -19.25 9.21 5.38
CA LYS A 372 -19.35 8.35 6.56
C LYS A 372 -18.93 6.92 6.25
N PHE A 373 -18.05 6.37 7.08
CA PHE A 373 -17.64 4.97 6.98
C PHE A 373 -18.64 4.01 7.63
N SER A 374 -18.79 2.86 6.99
CA SER A 374 -19.39 1.66 7.57
C SER A 374 -18.31 0.69 8.01
N PHE A 375 -18.58 -0.02 9.10
CA PHE A 375 -17.68 -1.02 9.66
C PHE A 375 -18.27 -2.40 9.42
N GLY A 376 -17.45 -3.35 8.99
CA GLY A 376 -17.82 -4.75 8.86
C GLY A 376 -18.08 -5.40 10.22
N GLY A 377 -18.49 -6.66 10.23
CA GLY A 377 -18.49 -7.46 11.46
C GLY A 377 -17.07 -7.90 11.79
N ASP A 378 -16.71 -7.92 13.07
CA ASP A 378 -15.57 -8.70 13.53
C ASP A 378 -15.96 -10.18 13.42
N ASP A 379 -15.21 -10.97 12.66
CA ASP A 379 -15.46 -12.42 12.61
C ASP A 379 -14.94 -13.04 13.92
N THR A 380 -15.84 -13.27 14.87
CA THR A 380 -15.50 -13.82 16.19
C THR A 380 -15.03 -15.28 16.14
N ASP A 381 -15.18 -15.94 14.99
CA ASP A 381 -14.72 -17.33 14.77
C ASP A 381 -13.27 -17.41 14.28
N VAL A 382 -12.62 -16.26 14.00
CA VAL A 382 -11.23 -16.19 13.58
C VAL A 382 -10.36 -15.74 14.75
N GLU A 383 -9.27 -16.47 15.03
CA GLU A 383 -8.34 -16.15 16.10
C GLU A 383 -7.77 -14.72 15.90
N ALA A 384 -7.71 -13.96 16.99
CA ALA A 384 -7.24 -12.58 16.93
C ALA A 384 -5.74 -12.56 16.65
N VAL A 385 -5.29 -11.67 15.75
CA VAL A 385 -3.87 -11.53 15.46
C VAL A 385 -3.12 -11.15 16.75
N PRO A 386 -2.03 -11.85 17.11
CA PRO A 386 -1.24 -11.50 18.29
C PRO A 386 -0.75 -10.04 18.23
N LYS A 387 -1.26 -9.19 19.13
CA LYS A 387 -0.95 -7.75 19.14
C LYS A 387 0.53 -7.45 19.36
N ASP A 388 1.24 -8.32 20.08
CA ASP A 388 2.66 -8.14 20.35
C ASP A 388 3.53 -8.28 19.09
N GLN A 389 3.11 -9.12 18.14
CA GLN A 389 3.83 -9.27 16.87
C GLN A 389 3.57 -8.11 15.92
N LEU A 390 2.30 -7.69 15.80
CA LEU A 390 1.97 -6.49 15.05
C LEU A 390 2.69 -5.25 15.61
N ARG A 391 2.93 -5.20 16.93
CA ARG A 391 3.78 -4.18 17.57
C ARG A 391 5.25 -4.31 17.21
N ALA A 392 5.79 -5.53 17.21
CA ALA A 392 7.19 -5.77 16.85
C ALA A 392 7.47 -5.33 15.41
N LEU A 393 6.52 -5.55 14.50
CA LEU A 393 6.58 -5.14 13.10
C LEU A 393 6.20 -3.68 12.88
N GLY A 394 5.62 -2.98 13.86
CA GLY A 394 5.23 -1.57 13.75
C GLY A 394 3.84 -1.32 13.16
N TYR A 395 3.08 -2.37 12.84
CA TYR A 395 1.73 -2.26 12.28
C TYR A 395 0.67 -1.86 13.30
N VAL A 396 0.80 -2.24 14.58
CA VAL A 396 -0.12 -1.78 15.64
C VAL A 396 0.64 -1.31 16.86
N GLU A 397 -0.01 -0.50 17.70
CA GLU A 397 0.61 0.20 18.81
C GLU A 397 0.29 -0.39 20.19
#